data_AF-A0A6G9FS40-F1
#
_entry.id   AF-A0A6G9FS40-F1
#
_cell.length_a   1.000
_cell.length_b   1.000
_cell.length_c   1.000
_cell.angle_alpha   90.00
_cell.angle_beta   90.00
_cell.angle_gamma   90.00
#
_symmetry.space_group_name_H-M   'P 1'
#
loop_
_entity.id
_entity.type
_entity.pdbx_description
1 polymer ?
#
loop_
_entity_poly.entity_id
_entity_poly.type
_entity_poly.pdbx_seq_one_letter_code
_entity_poly.pdbx_strand_id
1 'polypeptide(L)'
;MSWRVANSLETLRRQLDARFPGRSIASDGGIGDEAHWVRGNASDHNPWYGPGIVTARDFTHDPAHGLDIQQVADQLLGSRDPRIKYVIANSRIATNRSWQWEPYDGANPHDKHFHLSVVADPRCDEAQDWSAPLLGEAPVDGGGDGVEGNFVTWGTGVNVRAEPRLGAPVVAVLSGPTRVLVQCQTQGDTVNASGHTNNAWSFVPALGGYLSNIFIDHPDAWLPDIGEC
;
A
#
# COMPACT_ATOMS: atom_id res chain seq x y z
N MET A 1 -32.69 -12.22 2.91
CA MET A 1 -31.68 -12.23 3.99
C MET A 1 -30.85 -10.96 3.84
N SER A 2 -30.68 -10.19 4.92
CA SER A 2 -29.83 -8.99 4.89
C SER A 2 -28.37 -9.40 4.98
N TRP A 3 -27.53 -8.90 4.08
CA TRP A 3 -26.08 -9.07 4.15
C TRP A 3 -25.40 -7.71 4.33
N ARG A 4 -24.14 -7.74 4.78
CA ARG A 4 -23.26 -6.56 4.79
C ARG A 4 -21.80 -6.97 4.67
N VAL A 5 -20.97 -6.05 4.22
CA VAL A 5 -19.51 -6.20 4.31
C VAL A 5 -19.06 -6.06 5.76
N ALA A 6 -17.99 -6.77 6.12
CA ALA A 6 -17.30 -6.63 7.40
C ALA A 6 -16.95 -5.16 7.69
N ASN A 7 -17.18 -4.71 8.92
CA ASN A 7 -16.97 -3.32 9.31
C ASN A 7 -15.49 -2.89 9.20
N SER A 8 -14.54 -3.81 9.40
CA SER A 8 -13.11 -3.54 9.19
C SER A 8 -12.82 -3.12 7.74
N LEU A 9 -13.39 -3.81 6.76
CA LEU A 9 -13.21 -3.50 5.33
C LEU A 9 -13.88 -2.17 4.95
N GLU A 10 -15.03 -1.84 5.55
CA GLU A 10 -15.65 -0.51 5.40
C GLU A 10 -14.80 0.59 6.04
N THR A 11 -14.12 0.32 7.16
CA THR A 11 -13.17 1.26 7.75
C THR A 11 -12.02 1.54 6.79
N LEU A 12 -11.40 0.51 6.18
CA LEU A 12 -10.34 0.71 5.18
C LEU A 12 -10.82 1.56 4.00
N ARG A 13 -12.02 1.27 3.48
CA ARG A 13 -12.61 2.05 2.38
C ARG A 13 -12.74 3.52 2.75
N ARG A 14 -13.26 3.83 3.94
CA ARG A 14 -13.38 5.23 4.41
C ARG A 14 -12.03 5.91 4.55
N GLN A 15 -10.99 5.22 5.05
CA GLN A 15 -9.66 5.80 5.15
C GLN A 15 -9.04 6.06 3.77
N LEU A 16 -9.22 5.15 2.81
CA LEU A 16 -8.77 5.34 1.43
C LEU A 16 -9.53 6.47 0.73
N ASP A 17 -10.85 6.57 0.92
CA ASP A 17 -11.68 7.66 0.38
C ASP A 17 -11.28 9.01 0.95
N ALA A 18 -10.97 9.07 2.24
CA ALA A 18 -10.49 10.29 2.89
C ALA A 18 -9.10 10.70 2.38
N ARG A 19 -8.21 9.72 2.16
CA ARG A 19 -6.84 9.95 1.67
C ARG A 19 -6.79 10.32 0.19
N PHE A 20 -7.70 9.78 -0.61
CA PHE A 20 -7.78 9.94 -2.06
C PHE A 20 -9.22 10.31 -2.47
N PRO A 21 -9.70 11.53 -2.15
CA PRO A 21 -11.11 11.90 -2.35
C PRO A 21 -11.56 11.90 -3.82
N GLY A 22 -10.63 11.92 -4.77
CA GLY A 22 -10.91 11.85 -6.21
C GLY A 22 -10.74 10.46 -6.83
N ARG A 23 -10.39 9.43 -6.06
CA ARG A 23 -10.16 8.10 -6.63
C ARG A 23 -11.41 7.54 -7.29
N SER A 24 -11.19 6.80 -8.37
CA SER A 24 -12.17 5.94 -8.98
C SER A 24 -12.64 4.86 -8.01
N ILE A 25 -13.92 4.53 -8.09
CA ILE A 25 -14.57 3.42 -7.39
C ILE A 25 -15.08 2.36 -8.36
N ALA A 26 -14.65 2.41 -9.63
CA ALA A 26 -15.21 1.61 -10.73
C ALA A 26 -15.05 0.09 -10.54
N SER A 27 -14.10 -0.36 -9.72
CA SER A 27 -13.86 -1.76 -9.37
C SER A 27 -13.99 -2.01 -7.86
N ASP A 28 -14.57 -1.08 -7.10
CA ASP A 28 -14.91 -1.34 -5.70
C ASP A 28 -16.01 -2.39 -5.65
N GLY A 29 -15.77 -3.49 -4.92
CA GLY A 29 -16.67 -4.64 -4.86
C GLY A 29 -16.77 -5.17 -3.45
N GLY A 30 -17.96 -5.60 -3.02
CA GLY A 30 -18.17 -6.17 -1.68
C GLY A 30 -19.24 -7.25 -1.62
N ILE A 31 -19.76 -7.69 -2.76
CA ILE A 31 -20.67 -8.82 -2.87
C ILE A 31 -20.35 -9.55 -4.15
N GLY A 32 -20.27 -10.88 -4.05
CA GLY A 32 -20.06 -11.75 -5.19
C GLY A 32 -21.25 -11.69 -6.15
N ASP A 33 -20.96 -11.80 -7.45
CA ASP A 33 -21.97 -12.03 -8.48
C ASP A 33 -22.57 -13.45 -8.40
N GLU A 34 -23.49 -13.79 -9.30
CA GLU A 34 -24.09 -15.13 -9.35
C GLU A 34 -23.05 -16.25 -9.51
N ALA A 35 -21.92 -15.98 -10.17
CA ALA A 35 -20.83 -16.96 -10.31
C ALA A 35 -20.10 -17.21 -8.98
N HIS A 36 -20.04 -16.21 -8.10
CA HIS A 36 -19.56 -16.36 -6.72
C HIS A 36 -20.57 -17.11 -5.86
N TRP A 37 -21.88 -16.89 -6.01
CA TRP A 37 -22.92 -17.58 -5.25
C TRP A 37 -22.84 -19.11 -5.35
N VAL A 38 -22.53 -19.65 -6.53
CA VAL A 38 -22.38 -21.11 -6.74
C VAL A 38 -21.24 -21.69 -5.89
N ARG A 39 -20.27 -20.88 -5.49
CA ARG A 39 -19.13 -21.29 -4.65
C ARG A 39 -19.46 -21.34 -3.15
N GLY A 40 -20.61 -20.83 -2.72
CA GLY A 40 -21.01 -20.83 -1.31
C GLY A 40 -19.93 -20.25 -0.38
N ASN A 41 -19.62 -20.92 0.72
CA ASN A 41 -18.62 -20.45 1.69
C ASN A 41 -17.16 -20.50 1.16
N ALA A 42 -16.93 -20.99 -0.07
CA ALA A 42 -15.60 -20.97 -0.68
C ALA A 42 -15.25 -19.60 -1.27
N SER A 43 -16.19 -18.65 -1.30
CA SER A 43 -15.92 -17.26 -1.66
C SER A 43 -16.15 -16.34 -0.47
N ASP A 44 -15.11 -15.59 -0.10
CA ASP A 44 -15.20 -14.56 0.94
C ASP A 44 -16.05 -13.35 0.51
N HIS A 45 -16.39 -13.24 -0.79
CA HIS A 45 -17.34 -12.26 -1.34
C HIS A 45 -18.81 -12.69 -1.17
N ASN A 46 -19.08 -13.88 -0.65
CA ASN A 46 -20.43 -14.31 -0.30
C ASN A 46 -20.77 -13.95 1.17
N PRO A 47 -22.06 -13.76 1.49
CA PRO A 47 -22.48 -13.45 2.85
C PRO A 47 -22.54 -14.73 3.70
N TRP A 48 -21.37 -15.21 4.12
CA TRP A 48 -21.20 -16.56 4.67
C TRP A 48 -20.88 -16.59 6.16
N TYR A 49 -20.25 -15.54 6.69
CA TYR A 49 -19.87 -15.49 8.10
C TYR A 49 -21.00 -14.92 8.97
N GLY A 50 -21.33 -15.60 10.07
CA GLY A 50 -22.31 -15.10 11.05
C GLY A 50 -23.68 -14.76 10.42
N PRO A 51 -24.27 -13.58 10.73
CA PRO A 51 -25.61 -13.19 10.26
C PRO A 51 -25.68 -12.78 8.77
N GLY A 52 -24.72 -13.18 7.94
CA GLY A 52 -24.61 -12.79 6.53
C GLY A 52 -23.53 -11.73 6.27
N ILE A 53 -22.37 -11.86 6.90
CA ILE A 53 -21.22 -10.97 6.71
C ILE A 53 -20.37 -11.47 5.53
N VAL A 54 -20.05 -10.54 4.63
CA VAL A 54 -19.07 -10.70 3.56
C VAL A 54 -17.70 -10.31 4.08
N THR A 55 -16.72 -11.22 3.95
CA THR A 55 -15.36 -11.08 4.52
C THR A 55 -14.31 -10.66 3.49
N ALA A 56 -14.74 -10.26 2.29
CA ALA A 56 -13.89 -9.71 1.25
C ALA A 56 -14.36 -8.35 0.74
N ARG A 57 -13.41 -7.57 0.25
CA ARG A 57 -13.66 -6.32 -0.48
C ARG A 57 -12.57 -6.09 -1.53
N ASP A 58 -13.01 -5.60 -2.68
CA ASP A 58 -12.15 -5.13 -3.76
C ASP A 58 -12.06 -3.60 -3.70
N PHE A 59 -10.89 -3.05 -3.99
CA PHE A 59 -10.60 -1.62 -3.97
C PHE A 59 -9.91 -1.20 -5.28
N THR A 60 -10.52 -0.27 -5.99
CA THR A 60 -10.12 0.13 -7.35
C THR A 60 -8.68 0.64 -7.41
N HIS A 61 -7.94 0.21 -8.44
CA HIS A 61 -6.66 0.79 -8.83
C HIS A 61 -6.88 2.12 -9.54
N ASP A 62 -6.32 3.18 -8.98
CA ASP A 62 -6.38 4.51 -9.57
C ASP A 62 -5.13 5.33 -9.22
N PRO A 63 -3.97 5.01 -9.82
CA PRO A 63 -2.73 5.70 -9.53
C PRO A 63 -2.77 7.16 -9.99
N ALA A 64 -3.63 7.50 -10.97
CA ALA A 64 -3.84 8.88 -11.43
C ALA A 64 -4.43 9.77 -10.32
N HIS A 65 -5.11 9.18 -9.34
CA HIS A 65 -5.64 9.87 -8.16
C HIS A 65 -4.99 9.38 -6.85
N GLY A 66 -3.82 8.76 -6.95
CA GLY A 66 -2.96 8.39 -5.83
C GLY A 66 -3.14 7.00 -5.24
N LEU A 67 -4.14 6.21 -5.68
CA LEU A 67 -4.32 4.84 -5.17
C LEU A 67 -3.63 3.82 -6.08
N ASP A 68 -2.36 3.54 -5.78
CA ASP A 68 -1.66 2.39 -6.33
C ASP A 68 -1.96 1.11 -5.52
N ILE A 69 -2.43 0.06 -6.20
CA ILE A 69 -2.88 -1.16 -5.52
C ILE A 69 -1.73 -1.98 -4.93
N GLN A 70 -0.56 -1.94 -5.56
CA GLN A 70 0.60 -2.67 -5.08
C GLN A 70 1.11 -2.00 -3.81
N GLN A 71 1.25 -0.67 -3.84
CA GLN A 71 1.65 0.12 -2.68
C GLN A 71 0.74 -0.10 -1.47
N VAL A 72 -0.59 -0.02 -1.66
CA VAL A 72 -1.55 -0.24 -0.57
C VAL A 72 -1.47 -1.68 -0.04
N ALA A 73 -1.44 -2.67 -0.93
CA ALA A 73 -1.37 -4.07 -0.57
C ALA A 73 -0.09 -4.41 0.22
N ASP A 74 1.07 -3.90 -0.21
CA ASP A 74 2.34 -4.12 0.48
C ASP A 74 2.35 -3.52 1.88
N GLN A 75 1.77 -2.34 2.05
CA GLN A 75 1.69 -1.70 3.36
C GLN A 75 0.75 -2.42 4.32
N LEU A 76 -0.40 -2.92 3.82
CA LEU A 76 -1.30 -3.77 4.60
C LEU A 76 -0.62 -5.08 5.01
N LEU A 77 0.14 -5.71 4.12
CA LEU A 77 0.90 -6.92 4.46
C LEU A 77 2.03 -6.63 5.45
N GLY A 78 2.68 -5.48 5.33
CA GLY A 78 3.74 -5.02 6.23
C GLY A 78 3.26 -4.77 7.67
N SER A 79 2.00 -4.33 7.84
CA SER A 79 1.41 -4.12 9.17
C SER A 79 1.17 -5.43 9.93
N ARG A 80 1.02 -6.54 9.20
CA ARG A 80 0.65 -7.86 9.73
C ARG A 80 -0.61 -7.83 10.59
N ASP A 81 -1.56 -6.98 10.22
CA ASP A 81 -2.82 -6.83 10.93
C ASP A 81 -3.52 -8.20 11.08
N PRO A 82 -3.90 -8.61 12.31
CA PRO A 82 -4.43 -9.95 12.58
C PRO A 82 -5.80 -10.20 11.95
N ARG A 83 -6.45 -9.16 11.41
CA ARG A 83 -7.70 -9.28 10.64
C ARG A 83 -7.44 -9.83 9.25
N ILE A 84 -6.24 -9.67 8.69
CA ILE A 84 -5.93 -10.11 7.32
C ILE A 84 -5.94 -11.64 7.23
N LYS A 85 -6.67 -12.17 6.25
CA LYS A 85 -6.60 -13.58 5.81
C LYS A 85 -5.66 -13.71 4.63
N TYR A 86 -5.89 -12.91 3.58
CA TYR A 86 -5.00 -12.79 2.42
C TYR A 86 -5.27 -11.51 1.63
N VAL A 87 -4.31 -11.12 0.79
CA VAL A 87 -4.40 -10.04 -0.18
C VAL A 87 -4.07 -10.58 -1.56
N ILE A 88 -4.79 -10.15 -2.61
CA ILE A 88 -4.48 -10.46 -4.00
C ILE A 88 -4.34 -9.15 -4.78
N ALA A 89 -3.25 -8.98 -5.51
CA ALA A 89 -3.01 -7.85 -6.41
C ALA A 89 -2.03 -8.29 -7.51
N ASN A 90 -2.20 -7.78 -8.74
CA ASN A 90 -1.25 -7.97 -9.84
C ASN A 90 -0.84 -9.44 -10.08
N SER A 91 -1.82 -10.36 -10.08
CA SER A 91 -1.61 -11.81 -10.24
C SER A 91 -0.69 -12.43 -9.19
N ARG A 92 -0.71 -11.86 -7.98
CA ARG A 92 0.01 -12.37 -6.81
C ARG A 92 -0.93 -12.44 -5.62
N ILE A 93 -0.69 -13.41 -4.74
CA ILE A 93 -1.41 -13.60 -3.49
C ILE A 93 -0.43 -13.65 -2.33
N ALA A 94 -0.77 -12.99 -1.22
CA ALA A 94 -0.04 -13.12 0.03
C ALA A 94 -1.02 -13.50 1.13
N THR A 95 -0.68 -14.50 1.94
CA THR A 95 -1.55 -15.01 3.01
C THR A 95 -0.96 -14.69 4.36
N ASN A 96 -1.80 -14.65 5.40
CA ASN A 96 -1.36 -14.47 6.78
C ASN A 96 -0.49 -15.62 7.34
N ARG A 97 -0.24 -16.67 6.55
CA ARG A 97 0.67 -17.77 6.89
C ARG A 97 2.12 -17.41 6.57
N SER A 98 2.38 -16.86 5.39
CA SER A 98 3.72 -16.54 4.91
C SER A 98 4.05 -15.05 5.00
N TRP A 99 3.05 -14.17 4.86
CA TRP A 99 3.24 -12.73 4.64
C TRP A 99 4.17 -12.43 3.46
N GLN A 100 4.26 -13.36 2.51
CA GLN A 100 5.07 -13.25 1.32
C GLN A 100 4.16 -13.34 0.09
N TRP A 101 4.52 -12.61 -0.95
CA TRP A 101 3.85 -12.71 -2.23
C TRP A 101 4.22 -13.99 -2.97
N GLU A 102 3.20 -14.73 -3.37
CA GLU A 102 3.26 -15.94 -4.17
C GLU A 102 2.50 -15.71 -5.50
N PRO A 103 2.81 -16.45 -6.58
CA PRO A 103 2.02 -16.38 -7.81
C PRO A 103 0.54 -16.71 -7.57
N TYR A 104 -0.35 -16.02 -8.26
CA TYR A 104 -1.80 -16.28 -8.28
C TYR A 104 -2.27 -16.53 -9.71
N ASP A 105 -2.94 -17.66 -9.92
CA ASP A 105 -3.37 -18.17 -11.23
C ASP A 105 -4.90 -18.14 -11.43
N GLY A 106 -5.62 -17.43 -10.56
CA GLY A 106 -7.05 -17.25 -10.69
C GLY A 106 -7.43 -16.46 -11.94
N ALA A 107 -8.65 -16.68 -12.45
CA ALA A 107 -9.11 -16.12 -13.72
C ALA A 107 -9.15 -14.58 -13.76
N ASN A 108 -9.35 -13.93 -12.61
CA ASN A 108 -9.25 -12.48 -12.49
C ASN A 108 -7.83 -12.12 -12.03
N PRO A 109 -7.03 -11.40 -12.83
CA PRO A 109 -5.64 -11.10 -12.49
C PRO A 109 -5.47 -10.03 -11.40
N HIS A 110 -6.54 -9.37 -10.94
CA HIS A 110 -6.47 -8.30 -9.92
C HIS A 110 -5.49 -7.16 -10.29
N ASP A 111 -5.52 -6.72 -11.56
CA ASP A 111 -4.73 -5.59 -12.08
C ASP A 111 -5.53 -4.27 -12.14
N LYS A 112 -6.84 -4.32 -11.85
CA LYS A 112 -7.75 -3.16 -11.76
C LYS A 112 -8.20 -2.83 -10.35
N HIS A 113 -7.89 -3.69 -9.39
CA HIS A 113 -8.20 -3.52 -7.98
C HIS A 113 -7.30 -4.48 -7.18
N PHE A 114 -7.01 -4.14 -5.91
CA PHE A 114 -6.58 -5.18 -4.97
C PHE A 114 -7.79 -5.78 -4.29
N HIS A 115 -7.68 -7.06 -3.97
CA HIS A 115 -8.63 -7.80 -3.17
C HIS A 115 -8.07 -8.01 -1.78
N LEU A 116 -8.84 -7.67 -0.76
CA LEU A 116 -8.53 -7.95 0.63
C LEU A 116 -9.61 -8.86 1.22
N SER A 117 -9.17 -10.01 1.74
CA SER A 117 -9.99 -10.88 2.57
C SER A 117 -9.54 -10.82 4.02
N VAL A 118 -10.50 -10.67 4.92
CA VAL A 118 -10.30 -10.76 6.37
C VAL A 118 -10.66 -12.15 6.90
N VAL A 119 -10.16 -12.49 8.08
CA VAL A 119 -10.41 -13.78 8.75
C VAL A 119 -11.91 -14.00 8.99
N ALA A 120 -12.34 -15.25 9.15
CA ALA A 120 -13.74 -15.59 9.37
C ALA A 120 -14.03 -15.85 10.85
N ASP A 121 -13.78 -14.84 11.67
CA ASP A 121 -14.04 -14.82 13.11
C ASP A 121 -14.40 -13.39 13.54
N PRO A 122 -14.67 -13.13 14.84
CA PRO A 122 -15.12 -11.80 15.27
C PRO A 122 -14.22 -10.63 14.86
N ARG A 123 -12.91 -10.87 14.64
CA ARG A 123 -11.95 -9.86 14.20
C ARG A 123 -12.27 -9.28 12.83
N CYS A 124 -12.99 -10.01 11.98
CA CYS A 124 -13.43 -9.50 10.68
C CYS A 124 -14.25 -8.21 10.82
N ASP A 125 -14.94 -8.03 11.94
CA ASP A 125 -15.86 -6.93 12.16
C ASP A 125 -15.30 -5.84 13.10
N GLU A 126 -14.05 -6.00 13.52
CA GLU A 126 -13.34 -5.02 14.33
C GLU A 126 -13.05 -3.76 13.52
N ALA A 127 -13.83 -2.71 13.79
CA ALA A 127 -13.86 -1.48 13.01
C ALA A 127 -12.72 -0.48 13.31
N GLN A 128 -11.68 -0.90 14.04
CA GLN A 128 -10.53 -0.04 14.30
C GLN A 128 -9.83 0.36 12.99
N ASP A 129 -9.23 1.53 13.00
CA ASP A 129 -8.51 2.07 11.84
C ASP A 129 -7.40 1.11 11.40
N TRP A 130 -7.22 0.98 10.08
CA TRP A 130 -6.11 0.26 9.51
C TRP A 130 -4.85 1.10 9.66
N SER A 131 -3.81 0.47 10.21
CA SER A 131 -2.49 1.06 10.29
C SER A 131 -1.72 0.72 9.01
N ALA A 132 -1.67 1.67 8.09
CA ALA A 132 -0.77 1.65 6.95
C ALA A 132 -0.12 3.03 6.80
N PRO A 133 1.19 3.10 6.48
CA PRO A 133 1.88 4.35 6.17
C PRO A 133 1.09 5.38 5.34
N LEU A 134 0.44 4.94 4.25
CA LEU A 134 -0.33 5.78 3.35
C LEU A 134 -1.65 6.30 3.97
N LEU A 135 -2.15 5.61 5.00
CA LEU A 135 -3.38 5.94 5.74
C LEU A 135 -3.11 6.75 7.02
N GLY A 136 -1.83 6.95 7.37
CA GLY A 136 -1.45 7.81 8.48
C GLY A 136 -1.87 9.26 8.23
N GLU A 137 -2.23 9.98 9.30
CA GLU A 137 -2.45 11.43 9.27
C GLU A 137 -1.28 12.14 8.57
N ALA A 138 -1.58 13.26 7.89
CA ALA A 138 -0.54 14.18 7.42
C ALA A 138 0.52 14.34 8.54
N PRO A 139 1.82 14.12 8.26
CA PRO A 139 2.79 13.86 9.31
C PRO A 139 2.75 14.92 10.41
N VAL A 140 2.67 14.48 11.66
CA VAL A 140 3.05 15.31 12.81
C VAL A 140 4.48 15.76 12.57
N ASP A 141 4.72 17.07 12.69
CA ASP A 141 6.02 17.71 12.63
C ASP A 141 6.95 17.09 13.68
N GLY A 142 7.66 16.05 13.28
CA GLY A 142 8.70 15.41 14.06
C GLY A 142 9.97 16.25 14.05
N GLY A 143 9.91 17.41 14.71
CA GLY A 143 11.01 18.15 15.33
C GLY A 143 12.36 18.16 14.62
N GLY A 144 12.56 19.16 13.77
CA GLY A 144 13.88 19.56 13.27
C GLY A 144 13.76 20.67 12.23
N ASP A 145 13.75 21.92 12.69
CA ASP A 145 14.02 23.14 11.90
C ASP A 145 13.32 23.26 10.54
N GLY A 146 11.99 23.40 10.52
CA GLY A 146 11.29 24.20 9.50
C GLY A 146 11.53 23.85 8.02
N VAL A 147 11.95 22.64 7.68
CA VAL A 147 12.12 22.23 6.29
C VAL A 147 10.77 21.76 5.76
N GLU A 148 10.08 22.61 4.99
CA GLU A 148 8.97 22.19 4.14
C GLU A 148 9.47 21.11 3.16
N GLY A 149 9.21 19.85 3.45
CA GLY A 149 9.51 18.74 2.53
C GLY A 149 8.53 18.70 1.36
N ASN A 150 9.04 18.57 0.13
CA ASN A 150 8.27 18.49 -1.10
C ASN A 150 7.74 17.07 -1.40
N PHE A 151 8.28 16.04 -0.75
CA PHE A 151 7.81 14.66 -0.91
C PHE A 151 7.67 13.94 0.44
N VAL A 152 6.96 12.80 0.42
CA VAL A 152 6.83 11.88 1.55
C VAL A 152 7.42 10.54 1.13
N THR A 153 8.11 9.86 2.04
CA THR A 153 8.58 8.49 1.81
C THR A 153 7.56 7.46 2.29
N TRP A 154 7.67 6.22 1.79
CA TRP A 154 6.90 5.08 2.30
C TRP A 154 7.81 3.95 2.79
N GLY A 155 7.24 3.03 3.56
CA GLY A 155 7.95 1.89 4.15
C GLY A 155 8.63 2.20 5.48
N THR A 156 9.33 1.20 6.01
CA THR A 156 10.11 1.28 7.26
C THR A 156 11.51 0.71 7.03
N GLY A 157 12.50 1.18 7.79
CA GLY A 157 13.88 0.73 7.63
C GLY A 157 14.52 1.17 6.30
N VAL A 158 14.09 2.31 5.77
CA VAL A 158 14.54 2.80 4.46
C VAL A 158 15.92 3.43 4.61
N ASN A 159 16.90 2.87 3.88
CA ASN A 159 18.28 3.33 3.93
C ASN A 159 18.49 4.59 3.08
N VAL A 160 19.05 5.62 3.69
CA VAL A 160 19.67 6.76 3.01
C VAL A 160 21.15 6.49 2.91
N ARG A 161 21.74 6.62 1.72
CA ARG A 161 23.12 6.24 1.44
C ARG A 161 23.98 7.44 1.06
N ALA A 162 25.27 7.38 1.36
CA ALA A 162 26.20 8.47 1.03
C ALA A 162 26.31 8.75 -0.49
N GLU A 163 26.04 7.75 -1.32
CA GLU A 163 26.08 7.82 -2.79
C GLU A 163 24.88 7.05 -3.37
N PRO A 164 24.45 7.31 -4.62
CA PRO A 164 23.28 6.67 -5.25
C PRO A 164 23.58 5.23 -5.71
N ARG A 165 24.15 4.40 -4.83
CA ARG A 165 24.51 3.00 -5.10
C ARG A 165 24.27 2.12 -3.87
N LEU A 166 23.87 0.88 -4.08
CA LEU A 166 23.50 -0.07 -3.01
C LEU A 166 24.68 -0.41 -2.09
N GLY A 167 25.91 -0.35 -2.61
CA GLY A 167 27.13 -0.60 -1.85
C GLY A 167 27.65 0.59 -1.05
N ALA A 168 27.01 1.77 -1.12
CA ALA A 168 27.45 2.94 -0.39
C ALA A 168 27.08 2.88 1.10
N PRO A 169 27.89 3.50 2.00
CA PRO A 169 27.59 3.59 3.42
C PRO A 169 26.17 4.12 3.67
N VAL A 170 25.46 3.51 4.60
CA VAL A 170 24.17 4.03 5.09
C VAL A 170 24.47 5.19 6.04
N VAL A 171 23.92 6.37 5.74
CA VAL A 171 24.11 7.60 6.53
C VAL A 171 22.91 7.93 7.40
N ALA A 172 21.72 7.45 7.04
CA ALA A 172 20.52 7.51 7.87
C ALA A 172 19.59 6.32 7.56
N VAL A 173 18.69 6.01 8.50
CA VAL A 173 17.65 5.01 8.31
C VAL A 173 16.32 5.64 8.72
N LEU A 174 15.36 5.69 7.79
CA LEU A 174 14.02 6.15 8.08
C LEU A 174 13.25 5.01 8.75
N SER A 175 12.83 5.22 10.00
CA SER A 175 12.05 4.23 10.76
C SER A 175 10.62 4.09 10.24
N GLY A 176 10.15 5.06 9.46
CA GLY A 176 8.84 5.07 8.82
C GLY A 176 8.72 6.20 7.78
N PRO A 177 7.50 6.43 7.30
CA PRO A 177 7.19 7.55 6.39
C PRO A 177 7.70 8.86 6.93
N THR A 178 8.44 9.58 6.10
CA THR A 178 9.13 10.80 6.49
C THR A 178 8.94 11.83 5.39
N ARG A 179 8.59 13.08 5.76
CA ARG A 179 8.66 14.19 4.81
C ARG A 179 10.13 14.48 4.49
N VAL A 180 10.45 14.51 3.21
CA VAL A 180 11.81 14.80 2.73
C VAL A 180 11.76 15.98 1.77
N LEU A 181 12.77 16.84 1.88
CA LEU A 181 13.07 17.82 0.85
C LEU A 181 14.06 17.20 -0.13
N VAL A 182 13.57 16.81 -1.30
CA VAL A 182 14.41 16.39 -2.42
C VAL A 182 14.97 17.63 -3.09
N GLN A 183 16.30 17.74 -3.13
CA GLN A 183 16.99 18.86 -3.77
C GLN A 183 17.23 18.61 -5.26
N CYS A 184 17.70 17.42 -5.60
CA CYS A 184 18.00 16.98 -6.95
C CYS A 184 17.88 15.46 -7.01
N GLN A 185 17.85 14.90 -8.21
CA GLN A 185 17.82 13.46 -8.43
C GLN A 185 18.87 13.05 -9.45
N THR A 186 19.29 11.79 -9.42
CA THR A 186 20.29 11.27 -10.34
C THR A 186 20.09 9.79 -10.59
N GLN A 187 20.67 9.29 -11.67
CA GLN A 187 20.65 7.87 -11.97
C GLN A 187 21.69 7.15 -11.11
N GLY A 188 21.28 6.06 -10.49
CA GLY A 188 22.11 5.23 -9.62
C GLY A 188 21.93 3.74 -9.85
N ASP A 189 22.29 2.95 -8.83
CA ASP A 189 22.04 1.50 -8.86
C ASP A 189 20.54 1.23 -8.95
N THR A 190 20.18 0.17 -9.68
CA THR A 190 18.80 -0.29 -9.75
C THR A 190 18.38 -0.92 -8.42
N VAL A 191 17.28 -0.43 -7.85
CA VAL A 191 16.65 -0.98 -6.65
C VAL A 191 15.39 -1.75 -7.06
N ASN A 192 15.25 -2.96 -6.50
CA ASN A 192 14.04 -3.76 -6.61
C ASN A 192 13.39 -3.87 -5.24
N ALA A 193 12.16 -3.39 -5.10
CA ALA A 193 11.38 -3.49 -3.87
C ALA A 193 9.92 -3.65 -4.22
N SER A 194 9.21 -4.52 -3.51
CA SER A 194 7.74 -4.64 -3.64
C SER A 194 7.24 -4.93 -5.07
N GLY A 195 8.05 -5.60 -5.90
CA GLY A 195 7.72 -5.86 -7.31
C GLY A 195 7.97 -4.69 -8.27
N HIS A 196 8.46 -3.56 -7.76
CA HIS A 196 8.87 -2.41 -8.56
C HIS A 196 10.39 -2.40 -8.76
N THR A 197 10.81 -1.80 -9.87
CA THR A 197 12.20 -1.61 -10.26
C THR A 197 12.41 -0.14 -10.59
N ASN A 198 13.36 0.53 -9.93
CA ASN A 198 13.69 1.92 -10.20
C ASN A 198 15.20 2.17 -10.01
N ASN A 199 15.81 2.99 -10.87
CA ASN A 199 17.22 3.39 -10.79
C ASN A 199 17.41 4.88 -10.49
N ALA A 200 16.35 5.63 -10.22
CA ALA A 200 16.44 7.03 -9.80
C ALA A 200 16.67 7.14 -8.28
N TRP A 201 17.51 8.08 -7.90
CA TRP A 201 17.88 8.38 -6.52
C TRP A 201 17.79 9.87 -6.27
N SER A 202 17.12 10.25 -5.17
CA SER A 202 16.94 11.62 -4.74
C SER A 202 17.92 11.99 -3.64
N PHE A 203 18.64 13.09 -3.79
CA PHE A 203 19.45 13.66 -2.72
C PHE A 203 18.57 14.44 -1.74
N VAL A 204 18.70 14.10 -0.45
CA VAL A 204 17.97 14.72 0.66
C VAL A 204 18.98 15.41 1.59
N PRO A 205 19.15 16.74 1.49
CA PRO A 205 20.22 17.45 2.21
C PRO A 205 20.16 17.29 3.72
N ALA A 206 18.96 17.32 4.30
CA ALA A 206 18.74 17.16 5.74
C ALA A 206 19.22 15.80 6.27
N LEU A 207 19.28 14.78 5.40
CA LEU A 207 19.73 13.43 5.74
C LEU A 207 21.16 13.16 5.26
N GLY A 208 21.79 14.12 4.58
CA GLY A 208 23.16 14.05 4.10
C GLY A 208 23.41 12.95 3.06
N GLY A 209 22.40 12.51 2.31
CA GLY A 209 22.56 11.40 1.38
C GLY A 209 21.42 11.20 0.39
N TYR A 210 21.51 10.08 -0.32
CA TYR A 210 20.62 9.67 -1.40
C TYR A 210 19.65 8.60 -0.93
N LEU A 211 18.39 8.80 -1.28
CA LEU A 211 17.29 7.86 -1.10
C LEU A 211 16.86 7.34 -2.47
N SER A 212 16.63 6.04 -2.64
CA SER A 212 16.03 5.53 -3.88
C SER A 212 14.60 6.02 -4.03
N ASN A 213 14.26 6.56 -5.21
CA ASN A 213 12.93 7.06 -5.51
C ASN A 213 11.84 5.99 -5.41
N ILE A 214 12.22 4.70 -5.43
CA ILE A 214 11.28 3.61 -5.17
C ILE A 214 10.56 3.77 -3.82
N PHE A 215 11.18 4.44 -2.84
CA PHE A 215 10.63 4.67 -1.50
C PHE A 215 9.98 6.05 -1.34
N ILE A 216 9.84 6.83 -2.41
CA ILE A 216 9.11 8.09 -2.38
C ILE A 216 7.66 7.80 -2.79
N ASP A 217 6.70 8.33 -2.04
CA ASP A 217 5.26 8.22 -2.26
C ASP A 217 4.85 9.08 -3.47
N HIS A 218 5.30 8.68 -4.65
CA HIS A 218 5.02 9.33 -5.92
C HIS A 218 4.99 8.27 -7.04
N PRO A 219 4.04 8.36 -8.00
CA PRO A 219 3.90 7.37 -9.06
C PRO A 219 5.07 7.38 -10.06
N ASP A 220 5.67 8.54 -10.32
CA ASP A 220 6.76 8.66 -11.29
C ASP A 220 8.09 8.15 -10.73
N ALA A 221 8.80 7.37 -11.55
CA ALA A 221 10.13 6.86 -11.22
C ALA A 221 11.13 8.00 -11.00
N TRP A 222 11.05 9.04 -11.82
CA TRP A 222 11.77 10.31 -11.71
C TRP A 222 10.78 11.37 -11.29
N LEU A 223 11.09 12.11 -10.23
CA LEU A 223 10.14 13.04 -9.63
C LEU A 223 9.96 14.26 -10.54
N PRO A 224 8.71 14.73 -10.75
CA PRO A 224 8.45 15.92 -11.53
C PRO A 224 9.06 17.16 -10.85
N ASP A 225 9.43 18.15 -11.65
CA ASP A 225 9.97 19.44 -11.20
C ASP A 225 11.25 19.37 -10.35
N ILE A 226 11.92 18.20 -10.30
CA ILE A 226 13.24 18.02 -9.67
C ILE A 226 14.31 17.84 -10.74
N GLY A 227 15.29 18.74 -10.74
CA GLY A 227 16.43 18.70 -11.66
C GLY A 227 17.45 17.62 -11.33
N GLU A 228 18.36 17.37 -12.28
CA GLU A 228 19.48 16.46 -12.07
C GLU A 228 20.50 17.03 -11.06
N CYS A 229 21.08 16.13 -10.26
CA CYS A 229 22.37 16.36 -9.62
C CYS A 229 23.48 16.20 -10.68
#